data_AF-A0A075FM12-F1
#
_entry.id   AF-A0A075FM12-F1
#
_cell.length_a   1.000
_cell.length_b   1.000
_cell.length_c   1.000
_cell.angle_alpha   90.00
_cell.angle_beta   90.00
_cell.angle_gamma   90.00
#
_symmetry.space_group_name_H-M   'P 1'
#
loop_
_entity.id
_entity.type
_entity.pdbx_description
1 polymer ?
#
loop_
_entity_poly.entity_id
_entity_poly.type
_entity_poly.pdbx_seq_one_letter_code
_entity_poly.pdbx_strand_id
1 'polypeptide(L)'
;MSESTTRNGITSILLVGIFLIGILGQVSTATSAEEGISQPDTYIVQFGPGFAETEIASVSDDLDVPRDLEFHPSPSRQNELWIVNRATDSVTIVHNAGQTNQLSEHRLDSNRNHFMEEVSAIAFGDWHEEFDYQFATAQESRNTYNGQGDPNDFMGPALWPSSLSHFAEENQEPGGRLGSHIDMLHESPLGMGIAHDSENVYWYNDGYYGELVRYDFQEDHDTGEDDHSDGEVRRYSDISLTRVPGVPGHMEMNHDNGILYIADTGAGRIIWVNTDGPGVTTNIMGDETQMEPLAEYSEVTGVEWGILDSGLSFPSGIALHQGVLFVSQNGNGKITGYNLDDDGKGITRSRTVSTNVGSIMGLEVGPGGKLWYVDSQNNQVIRMDPYEDTDFDEVRDSLDVYPNNSLLWSDSDGDGYADQSGTEISDDCPEIAGTSTSGSLGGNRVDGYLGNVERLPQSGSRKKSGFTI
;
A
#
# COMPACT_ATOMS: atom_id res chain seq x y z
N MET A 1 41.66 -51.76 28.44
CA MET A 1 42.29 -50.59 29.11
C MET A 1 42.10 -49.42 28.16
N SER A 2 41.34 -48.37 28.42
CA SER A 2 40.52 -47.92 29.55
C SER A 2 39.32 -47.16 28.98
N GLU A 3 38.15 -47.36 29.56
CA GLU A 3 36.93 -46.55 29.32
C GLU A 3 37.10 -45.11 29.80
N SER A 4 36.38 -44.17 29.19
CA SER A 4 35.94 -42.94 29.84
C SER A 4 34.72 -42.38 29.10
N THR A 5 33.54 -42.73 29.61
CA THR A 5 32.23 -42.17 29.26
C THR A 5 31.95 -40.99 30.21
N THR A 6 31.67 -39.79 29.68
CA THR A 6 31.14 -38.68 30.49
C THR A 6 29.67 -38.46 30.19
N ARG A 7 28.84 -38.76 31.20
CA ARG A 7 27.42 -38.43 31.32
C ARG A 7 27.29 -36.96 31.76
N ASN A 8 26.47 -36.17 31.06
CA ASN A 8 26.00 -34.88 31.56
C ASN A 8 24.77 -35.10 32.46
N GLY A 9 24.90 -34.75 33.74
CA GLY A 9 23.84 -34.79 34.73
C GLY A 9 22.98 -33.54 34.68
N ILE A 10 21.67 -33.73 34.74
CA ILE A 10 20.66 -32.68 34.93
C ILE A 10 20.61 -32.35 36.41
N THR A 11 20.86 -31.08 36.75
CA THR A 11 20.76 -30.57 38.12
C THR A 11 19.39 -29.92 38.31
N SER A 12 18.49 -30.58 39.07
CA SER A 12 17.23 -29.98 39.52
C SER A 12 17.50 -29.03 40.69
N ILE A 13 17.13 -27.75 40.54
CA ILE A 13 17.09 -26.77 41.63
C ILE A 13 15.66 -26.68 42.15
N LEU A 14 15.46 -27.05 43.41
CA LEU A 14 14.22 -27.00 44.16
C LEU A 14 14.07 -25.59 44.77
N LEU A 15 13.11 -24.78 44.31
CA LEU A 15 12.77 -23.50 44.95
C LEU A 15 11.71 -23.76 46.03
N VAL A 16 12.06 -23.48 47.29
CA VAL A 16 11.15 -23.53 48.45
C VAL A 16 10.53 -22.14 48.64
N GLY A 17 9.20 -22.07 48.56
CA GLY A 17 8.42 -20.86 48.82
C GLY A 17 8.31 -20.52 50.30
N ILE A 18 8.43 -19.23 50.62
CA ILE A 18 8.03 -18.65 51.90
C ILE A 18 6.99 -17.57 51.59
N PHE A 19 5.72 -17.83 51.89
CA PHE A 19 4.64 -16.86 51.81
C PHE A 19 4.61 -16.07 53.13
N LEU A 20 4.98 -14.78 53.09
CA LEU A 20 4.66 -13.83 54.16
C LEU A 20 3.35 -13.12 53.80
N ILE A 21 2.31 -13.36 54.60
CA ILE A 21 1.03 -12.65 54.51
C ILE A 21 1.19 -11.30 55.22
N GLY A 22 1.35 -10.23 54.45
CA GLY A 22 1.24 -8.85 54.91
C GLY A 22 -0.14 -8.31 54.59
N ILE A 23 -0.96 -8.07 55.61
CA ILE A 23 -2.24 -7.37 55.50
C ILE A 23 -1.94 -5.86 55.41
N LEU A 24 -2.07 -5.29 54.21
CA LEU A 24 -2.12 -3.84 53.99
C LEU A 24 -3.50 -3.49 53.46
N GLY A 25 -4.23 -2.67 54.20
CA GLY A 25 -5.56 -2.19 53.84
C GLY A 25 -5.49 -1.35 52.56
N GLN A 26 -6.34 -1.70 51.60
CA GLN A 26 -6.60 -0.88 50.42
C GLN A 26 -7.38 0.36 50.87
N VAL A 27 -6.72 1.51 50.83
CA VAL A 27 -7.41 2.79 50.69
C VAL A 27 -7.68 2.92 49.19
N SER A 28 -8.94 2.72 48.78
CA SER A 28 -9.37 3.00 47.41
C SER A 28 -9.30 4.50 47.18
N THR A 29 -8.20 4.97 46.59
CA THR A 29 -8.20 6.22 45.85
C THR A 29 -8.97 5.97 44.57
N ALA A 30 -10.04 6.72 44.34
CA ALA A 30 -10.70 6.77 43.04
C ALA A 30 -9.66 7.26 42.03
N THR A 31 -9.10 6.33 41.26
CA THR A 31 -8.51 6.63 39.96
C THR A 31 -9.66 7.15 39.09
N SER A 32 -9.63 8.44 38.75
CA SER A 32 -10.29 8.92 37.54
C SER A 32 -9.82 7.99 36.41
N ALA A 33 -10.75 7.38 35.70
CA ALA A 33 -10.41 6.73 34.45
C ALA A 33 -9.83 7.84 33.55
N GLU A 34 -8.53 7.78 33.26
CA GLU A 34 -8.12 8.26 31.95
C GLU A 34 -8.89 7.38 30.98
N GLU A 35 -9.91 7.94 30.31
CA GLU A 35 -10.50 7.30 29.13
C GLU A 35 -9.33 7.07 28.19
N GLY A 36 -8.93 5.80 28.06
CA GLY A 36 -7.78 5.45 27.24
C GLY A 36 -8.10 5.81 25.80
N ILE A 37 -7.40 6.81 25.28
CA ILE A 37 -7.41 7.14 23.86
C ILE A 37 -6.99 5.87 23.11
N SER A 38 -7.91 5.29 22.36
CA SER A 38 -7.65 4.12 21.52
C SER A 38 -8.13 4.43 20.11
N GLN A 39 -7.24 4.28 19.14
CA GLN A 39 -7.58 4.42 17.73
C GLN A 39 -8.76 3.49 17.38
N PRO A 40 -9.90 4.03 16.91
CA PRO A 40 -11.00 3.20 16.44
C PRO A 40 -10.53 2.35 15.26
N ASP A 41 -10.95 1.08 15.15
CA ASP A 41 -10.55 0.26 13.99
C ASP A 41 -11.12 0.78 12.64
N THR A 42 -11.96 1.83 12.64
CA THR A 42 -12.37 2.55 11.41
C THR A 42 -11.34 3.60 10.96
N TYR A 43 -10.44 4.01 11.86
CA TYR A 43 -9.50 5.07 11.61
C TYR A 43 -8.29 4.55 10.81
N ILE A 44 -8.09 5.13 9.64
CA ILE A 44 -6.94 4.84 8.77
C ILE A 44 -5.99 6.02 8.85
N VAL A 45 -4.84 5.82 9.50
CA VAL A 45 -3.87 6.89 9.82
C VAL A 45 -3.34 7.58 8.57
N GLN A 46 -3.25 6.86 7.45
CA GLN A 46 -2.82 7.37 6.15
C GLN A 46 -3.80 8.36 5.52
N PHE A 47 -5.03 8.42 6.01
CA PHE A 47 -6.03 9.40 5.59
C PHE A 47 -6.24 10.50 6.63
N GLY A 48 -6.08 10.17 7.91
CA GLY A 48 -6.34 11.09 9.02
C GLY A 48 -7.78 11.64 9.02
N PRO A 49 -8.07 12.75 9.71
CA PRO A 49 -9.31 13.52 9.53
C PRO A 49 -9.37 14.23 8.15
N GLY A 50 -8.26 14.21 7.43
CA GLY A 50 -8.02 14.81 6.12
C GLY A 50 -6.52 14.93 5.89
N PHE A 51 -6.12 15.34 4.69
CA PHE A 51 -4.70 15.41 4.32
C PHE A 51 -4.42 16.60 3.42
N ALA A 52 -3.17 17.06 3.44
CA ALA A 52 -2.61 17.86 2.36
C ALA A 52 -1.96 16.94 1.31
N GLU A 53 -1.89 17.43 0.08
CA GLU A 53 -1.15 16.76 -1.00
C GLU A 53 0.11 17.57 -1.31
N THR A 54 1.26 16.91 -1.23
CA THR A 54 2.58 17.51 -1.49
C THR A 54 3.15 16.91 -2.77
N GLU A 55 3.44 17.76 -3.76
CA GLU A 55 4.19 17.35 -4.95
C GLU A 55 5.62 16.99 -4.56
N ILE A 56 6.07 15.82 -5.00
CA ILE A 56 7.38 15.26 -4.71
C ILE A 56 8.29 15.36 -5.92
N ALA A 57 7.79 14.93 -7.07
CA ALA A 57 8.52 14.94 -8.33
C ALA A 57 7.55 15.29 -9.45
N SER A 58 8.07 15.91 -10.50
CA SER A 58 7.28 16.29 -11.67
C SER A 58 8.08 16.09 -12.96
N VAL A 59 7.59 16.64 -14.08
CA VAL A 59 8.36 16.77 -15.32
C VAL A 59 9.72 17.45 -15.15
N SER A 60 9.93 18.24 -14.09
CA SER A 60 11.26 18.82 -13.79
C SER A 60 12.30 17.79 -13.35
N ASP A 61 11.83 16.61 -12.96
CA ASP A 61 12.59 15.46 -12.48
C ASP A 61 12.55 14.31 -13.52
N ASP A 62 12.33 14.67 -14.79
CA ASP A 62 12.27 13.75 -15.93
C ASP A 62 11.13 12.72 -15.87
N LEU A 63 10.05 13.01 -15.13
CA LEU A 63 8.83 12.19 -15.20
C LEU A 63 8.12 12.37 -16.53
N ASP A 64 7.81 11.24 -17.20
CA ASP A 64 7.05 11.22 -18.45
C ASP A 64 6.15 9.99 -18.55
N VAL A 65 4.84 10.23 -18.38
CA VAL A 65 3.81 9.20 -18.19
C VAL A 65 4.26 8.18 -17.13
N PRO A 66 4.56 8.63 -15.90
CA PRO A 66 4.91 7.72 -14.81
C PRO A 66 3.75 6.75 -14.55
N ARG A 67 4.07 5.52 -14.14
CA ARG A 67 3.08 4.45 -13.95
C ARG A 67 3.06 3.91 -12.53
N ASP A 68 4.25 3.67 -12.01
CA ASP A 68 4.44 3.00 -10.74
C ASP A 68 5.66 3.57 -10.02
N LEU A 69 5.71 3.36 -8.71
CA LEU A 69 6.68 3.90 -7.79
C LEU A 69 6.94 2.91 -6.64
N GLU A 70 8.20 2.72 -6.26
CA GLU A 70 8.55 1.93 -5.08
C GLU A 70 9.72 2.54 -4.32
N PHE A 71 9.73 2.36 -3.00
CA PHE A 71 10.86 2.74 -2.17
C PHE A 71 11.91 1.64 -2.12
N HIS A 72 13.17 2.04 -2.20
CA HIS A 72 14.28 1.11 -2.07
C HIS A 72 14.22 0.36 -0.71
N PRO A 73 14.29 -1.00 -0.68
CA PRO A 73 14.06 -1.76 0.56
C PRO A 73 15.15 -1.58 1.63
N SER A 74 16.38 -1.28 1.21
CA SER A 74 17.50 -1.07 2.14
C SER A 74 17.18 -0.03 3.23
N PRO A 75 17.34 -0.36 4.53
CA PRO A 75 17.14 0.59 5.62
C PRO A 75 18.03 1.85 5.53
N SER A 76 19.20 1.75 4.87
CA SER A 76 20.07 2.91 4.64
C SER A 76 19.66 3.80 3.47
N ARG A 77 18.74 3.33 2.61
CA ARG A 77 18.21 4.03 1.42
C ARG A 77 16.69 4.23 1.51
N GLN A 78 16.10 4.14 2.70
CA GLN A 78 14.65 4.19 2.91
C GLN A 78 13.90 5.41 2.32
N ASN A 79 14.59 6.50 1.97
CA ASN A 79 13.99 7.67 1.31
C ASN A 79 14.40 7.77 -0.17
N GLU A 80 14.80 6.67 -0.78
CA GLU A 80 15.12 6.61 -2.19
C GLU A 80 13.93 6.00 -2.93
N LEU A 81 13.30 6.81 -3.77
CA LEU A 81 12.06 6.48 -4.46
C LEU A 81 12.36 6.25 -5.94
N TRP A 82 11.97 5.08 -6.46
CA TRP A 82 12.16 4.68 -7.85
C TRP A 82 10.83 4.76 -8.58
N ILE A 83 10.80 5.45 -9.72
CA ILE A 83 9.57 5.72 -10.47
C ILE A 83 9.78 5.27 -11.91
N VAL A 84 8.95 4.36 -12.40
CA VAL A 84 9.01 3.88 -13.78
C VAL A 84 8.18 4.77 -14.72
N ASN A 85 8.78 5.17 -15.83
CA ASN A 85 8.21 6.09 -16.81
C ASN A 85 7.90 5.36 -18.12
N ARG A 86 6.61 5.21 -18.43
CA ARG A 86 6.15 4.50 -19.63
C ARG A 86 6.68 5.14 -20.91
N ALA A 87 6.62 6.47 -21.03
CA ALA A 87 6.89 7.14 -22.31
C ALA A 87 8.37 7.13 -22.72
N THR A 88 9.27 6.87 -21.78
CA THR A 88 10.72 6.95 -21.99
C THR A 88 11.46 5.63 -21.70
N ASP A 89 10.72 4.59 -21.30
CA ASP A 89 11.22 3.27 -20.88
C ASP A 89 12.30 3.37 -19.80
N SER A 90 12.07 4.22 -18.80
CA SER A 90 13.13 4.67 -17.90
C SER A 90 12.72 4.64 -16.45
N VAL A 91 13.72 4.86 -15.58
CA VAL A 91 13.50 5.05 -14.16
C VAL A 91 13.99 6.43 -13.73
N THR A 92 13.14 7.17 -13.04
CA THR A 92 13.54 8.34 -12.25
C THR A 92 13.78 7.90 -10.81
N ILE A 93 14.96 8.18 -10.27
CA ILE A 93 15.32 7.89 -8.88
C ILE A 93 15.38 9.20 -8.10
N VAL A 94 14.53 9.34 -7.09
CA VAL A 94 14.47 10.49 -6.19
C VAL A 94 15.16 10.15 -4.88
N HIS A 95 16.36 10.69 -4.68
CA HIS A 95 17.14 10.56 -3.45
C HIS A 95 16.61 11.50 -2.37
N ASN A 96 16.55 11.02 -1.13
CA ASN A 96 16.01 11.78 0.01
C ASN A 96 14.60 12.32 -0.26
N ALA A 97 13.75 11.53 -0.90
CA ALA A 97 12.39 11.85 -1.25
C ALA A 97 11.63 12.45 -0.06
N GLY A 98 10.99 13.59 -0.30
CA GLY A 98 10.22 14.34 0.70
C GLY A 98 11.05 15.11 1.73
N GLN A 99 12.38 15.14 1.62
CA GLN A 99 13.29 15.90 2.49
C GLN A 99 13.79 17.18 1.83
N THR A 100 14.36 18.10 2.62
CA THR A 100 14.82 19.40 2.12
C THR A 100 16.03 19.33 1.17
N ASN A 101 16.75 18.21 1.16
CA ASN A 101 17.91 17.94 0.31
C ASN A 101 17.61 16.88 -0.76
N GLN A 102 16.34 16.76 -1.17
CA GLN A 102 15.92 15.89 -2.25
C GLN A 102 16.67 16.21 -3.56
N LEU A 103 17.06 15.18 -4.31
CA LEU A 103 17.58 15.30 -5.67
C LEU A 103 17.08 14.14 -6.53
N SER A 104 16.93 14.36 -7.83
CA SER A 104 16.51 13.34 -8.79
C SER A 104 17.63 13.02 -9.78
N GLU A 105 17.70 11.76 -10.20
CA GLU A 105 18.46 11.33 -11.37
C GLU A 105 17.60 10.48 -12.29
N HIS A 106 17.87 10.58 -13.60
CA HIS A 106 17.13 9.89 -14.64
C HIS A 106 18.02 8.84 -15.30
N ARG A 107 17.57 7.59 -15.30
CA ARG A 107 18.34 6.44 -15.79
C ARG A 107 17.64 5.77 -16.96
N LEU A 108 18.35 5.68 -18.08
CA LEU A 108 17.87 5.09 -19.32
C LEU A 108 18.85 4.02 -19.77
N ASP A 109 18.44 2.75 -19.69
CA ASP A 109 19.24 1.66 -20.22
C ASP A 109 19.31 1.69 -21.75
N SER A 110 20.44 1.27 -22.34
CA SER A 110 20.67 1.25 -23.79
C SER A 110 19.72 0.32 -24.54
N ASN A 111 19.22 -0.73 -23.87
CA ASN A 111 18.37 -1.77 -24.43
C ASN A 111 16.94 -1.74 -23.86
N ARG A 112 16.60 -0.65 -23.16
CA ARG A 112 15.26 -0.42 -22.57
C ARG A 112 14.09 -0.58 -23.53
N ASN A 113 14.31 -0.36 -24.84
CA ASN A 113 13.27 -0.52 -25.86
C ASN A 113 12.83 -1.98 -26.05
N HIS A 114 13.49 -2.95 -25.41
CA HIS A 114 13.05 -4.33 -25.29
C HIS A 114 12.73 -4.68 -23.83
N PHE A 115 13.67 -4.44 -22.91
CA PHE A 115 13.57 -4.91 -21.52
C PHE A 115 12.67 -4.05 -20.61
N MET A 116 12.34 -2.82 -21.02
CA MET A 116 11.51 -1.88 -20.24
C MET A 116 10.50 -1.13 -21.12
N GLU A 117 10.17 -1.68 -22.30
CA GLU A 117 9.31 -1.02 -23.30
C GLU A 117 7.90 -0.79 -22.74
N GLU A 118 7.48 0.48 -22.68
CA GLU A 118 6.16 0.87 -22.19
C GLU A 118 5.89 0.30 -20.78
N VAL A 119 6.91 0.33 -19.92
CA VAL A 119 6.89 -0.17 -18.53
C VAL A 119 5.63 0.24 -17.79
N SER A 120 5.01 -0.70 -17.08
CA SER A 120 3.73 -0.54 -16.40
C SER A 120 3.84 -0.64 -14.89
N ALA A 121 4.74 -1.47 -14.37
CA ALA A 121 4.92 -1.73 -12.94
C ALA A 121 6.37 -2.08 -12.59
N ILE A 122 6.73 -1.91 -11.32
CA ILE A 122 8.02 -2.25 -10.71
C ILE A 122 7.76 -3.02 -9.41
N ALA A 123 8.62 -4.00 -9.11
CA ALA A 123 8.64 -4.68 -7.81
C ALA A 123 10.08 -4.98 -7.37
N PHE A 124 10.51 -4.43 -6.23
CA PHE A 124 11.74 -4.79 -5.56
C PHE A 124 11.61 -6.19 -4.96
N GLY A 125 12.68 -6.98 -5.09
CA GLY A 125 12.80 -8.30 -4.51
C GLY A 125 13.89 -8.36 -3.45
N ASP A 126 14.63 -9.47 -3.43
CA ASP A 126 15.61 -9.74 -2.40
C ASP A 126 16.98 -9.06 -2.64
N TRP A 127 17.75 -8.98 -1.55
CA TRP A 127 19.12 -8.49 -1.58
C TRP A 127 20.08 -9.48 -2.25
N HIS A 128 20.98 -8.95 -3.07
CA HIS A 128 22.05 -9.62 -3.78
C HIS A 128 23.42 -8.97 -3.44
N GLU A 129 24.48 -9.78 -3.45
CA GLU A 129 25.80 -9.31 -3.01
C GLU A 129 26.48 -8.35 -3.99
N GLU A 130 26.18 -8.47 -5.27
CA GLU A 130 26.70 -7.60 -6.33
C GLU A 130 25.74 -6.48 -6.69
N PHE A 131 24.44 -6.79 -6.75
CA PHE A 131 23.44 -5.93 -7.37
C PHE A 131 22.63 -5.09 -6.37
N ASP A 132 22.99 -5.13 -5.08
CA ASP A 132 22.16 -4.64 -3.97
C ASP A 132 20.80 -5.34 -4.00
N TYR A 133 19.69 -4.67 -3.71
CA TYR A 133 18.38 -5.26 -3.95
C TYR A 133 18.15 -5.39 -5.45
N GLN A 134 17.55 -6.48 -5.88
CA GLN A 134 17.11 -6.61 -7.27
C GLN A 134 15.68 -6.10 -7.40
N PHE A 135 15.27 -5.71 -8.59
CA PHE A 135 13.88 -5.40 -8.89
C PHE A 135 13.49 -5.95 -10.24
N ALA A 136 12.22 -6.27 -10.42
CA ALA A 136 11.66 -6.68 -11.69
C ALA A 136 10.66 -5.65 -12.20
N THR A 137 10.47 -5.61 -13.52
CA THR A 137 9.49 -4.74 -14.17
C THR A 137 8.54 -5.53 -15.06
N ALA A 138 7.33 -4.99 -15.21
CA ALA A 138 6.36 -5.41 -16.22
C ALA A 138 6.26 -4.39 -17.35
N GLN A 139 6.07 -4.88 -18.57
CA GLN A 139 6.13 -4.09 -19.80
C GLN A 139 4.81 -4.21 -20.54
N GLU A 140 4.07 -3.10 -20.72
CA GLU A 140 2.80 -3.11 -21.47
C GLU A 140 3.07 -3.08 -22.99
N SER A 141 3.88 -4.02 -23.48
CA SER A 141 4.32 -4.10 -24.87
C SER A 141 4.10 -5.48 -25.49
N ARG A 142 4.10 -5.52 -26.83
CA ARG A 142 4.17 -6.73 -27.66
C ARG A 142 5.53 -6.87 -28.37
N ASN A 143 6.56 -6.26 -27.78
CA ASN A 143 7.92 -6.15 -28.30
C ASN A 143 8.00 -5.45 -29.66
N THR A 144 7.67 -4.16 -29.69
CA THR A 144 7.73 -3.37 -30.94
C THR A 144 9.01 -2.58 -31.07
N TYR A 145 9.89 -2.64 -30.08
CA TYR A 145 11.13 -1.88 -30.03
C TYR A 145 10.89 -0.37 -30.16
N ASN A 146 9.88 0.16 -29.46
CA ASN A 146 9.35 1.51 -29.61
C ASN A 146 8.83 1.81 -31.02
N GLY A 147 8.07 0.87 -31.59
CA GLY A 147 7.52 0.96 -32.94
C GLY A 147 8.56 0.85 -34.07
N GLN A 148 9.77 0.37 -33.79
CA GLN A 148 10.80 0.11 -34.79
C GLN A 148 10.57 -1.21 -35.54
N GLY A 149 9.78 -2.13 -34.99
CA GLY A 149 9.41 -3.41 -35.57
C GLY A 149 7.92 -3.73 -35.48
N ASP A 150 7.49 -4.72 -36.25
CA ASP A 150 6.17 -5.33 -36.07
C ASP A 150 6.15 -6.14 -34.75
N PRO A 151 5.02 -6.20 -34.03
CA PRO A 151 4.89 -7.01 -32.82
C PRO A 151 5.29 -8.46 -33.06
N ASN A 152 6.07 -9.05 -32.15
CA ASN A 152 6.46 -10.46 -32.20
C ASN A 152 6.07 -11.27 -30.95
N ASP A 153 5.39 -10.62 -29.99
CA ASP A 153 4.90 -11.24 -28.74
C ASP A 153 6.00 -11.85 -27.85
N PHE A 154 7.25 -11.47 -28.08
CA PHE A 154 8.40 -11.91 -27.28
C PHE A 154 8.64 -10.89 -26.15
N MET A 155 7.80 -10.93 -25.14
CA MET A 155 7.87 -10.10 -23.92
C MET A 155 7.53 -10.93 -22.68
N GLY A 156 7.98 -10.45 -21.54
CA GLY A 156 7.65 -10.93 -20.19
C GLY A 156 8.47 -10.11 -19.19
N PRO A 157 8.48 -10.47 -17.89
CA PRO A 157 9.17 -9.67 -16.88
C PRO A 157 10.67 -9.63 -17.10
N ALA A 158 11.30 -8.50 -16.75
CA ALA A 158 12.74 -8.32 -16.78
C ALA A 158 13.26 -8.02 -15.37
N LEU A 159 14.39 -8.62 -15.00
CA LEU A 159 15.09 -8.47 -13.73
C LEU A 159 16.25 -7.48 -13.86
N TRP A 160 16.44 -6.66 -12.83
CA TRP A 160 17.36 -5.54 -12.83
C TRP A 160 18.12 -5.41 -11.50
N PRO A 161 19.36 -4.89 -11.52
CA PRO A 161 20.06 -4.49 -10.32
C PRO A 161 19.54 -3.14 -9.80
N SER A 162 19.50 -2.91 -8.48
CA SER A 162 19.26 -1.55 -7.92
C SER A 162 20.55 -0.81 -7.55
N SER A 163 21.69 -1.50 -7.65
CA SER A 163 23.00 -0.89 -7.46
C SER A 163 23.23 0.21 -8.50
N LEU A 164 23.46 1.42 -8.01
CA LEU A 164 23.64 2.62 -8.83
C LEU A 164 24.91 2.61 -9.68
N SER A 165 25.82 1.65 -9.48
CA SER A 165 26.99 1.44 -10.35
C SER A 165 26.75 0.45 -11.49
N HIS A 166 25.64 -0.30 -11.47
CA HIS A 166 25.30 -1.30 -12.49
C HIS A 166 24.11 -0.82 -13.34
N PHE A 167 23.02 -0.42 -12.69
CA PHE A 167 21.77 -0.09 -13.38
C PHE A 167 21.91 1.11 -14.31
N ALA A 168 21.63 0.89 -15.60
CA ALA A 168 21.81 1.83 -16.70
C ALA A 168 23.24 2.41 -16.80
N GLU A 169 24.24 1.69 -16.31
CA GLU A 169 25.67 2.09 -16.33
C GLU A 169 26.54 1.05 -17.04
N GLU A 170 26.21 -0.24 -16.90
CA GLU A 170 26.96 -1.32 -17.54
C GLU A 170 26.43 -1.65 -18.94
N ASN A 171 27.35 -1.94 -19.87
CA ASN A 171 27.05 -2.31 -21.26
C ASN A 171 26.27 -1.27 -22.09
N GLN A 172 26.42 0.02 -21.77
CA GLN A 172 25.67 1.11 -22.41
C GLN A 172 26.27 1.58 -23.74
N GLU A 173 27.45 1.07 -24.10
CA GLU A 173 28.14 1.44 -25.34
C GLU A 173 27.50 0.83 -26.60
N PRO A 174 27.56 1.52 -27.76
CA PRO A 174 27.03 0.99 -29.00
C PRO A 174 27.69 -0.35 -29.39
N GLY A 175 26.88 -1.40 -29.50
CA GLY A 175 27.34 -2.76 -29.84
C GLY A 175 27.94 -3.52 -28.66
N GLY A 176 27.76 -3.03 -27.43
CA GLY A 176 27.98 -3.79 -26.20
C GLY A 176 26.97 -4.93 -26.03
N ARG A 177 26.95 -5.47 -24.81
CA ARG A 177 25.94 -6.44 -24.36
C ARG A 177 24.55 -5.80 -24.27
N LEU A 178 23.57 -6.58 -23.81
CA LEU A 178 22.15 -6.19 -23.78
C LEU A 178 21.80 -5.24 -22.62
N GLY A 179 22.63 -4.22 -22.38
CA GLY A 179 22.45 -3.25 -21.31
C GLY A 179 22.72 -3.83 -19.92
N SER A 180 22.03 -3.28 -18.92
CA SER A 180 22.24 -3.56 -17.49
C SER A 180 21.20 -4.48 -16.86
N HIS A 181 20.22 -4.97 -17.63
CA HIS A 181 19.31 -6.00 -17.16
C HIS A 181 20.12 -7.27 -16.82
N ILE A 182 19.65 -8.03 -15.83
CA ILE A 182 20.33 -9.25 -15.36
C ILE A 182 19.55 -10.51 -15.68
N ASP A 183 18.26 -10.39 -16.03
CA ASP A 183 17.47 -11.49 -16.58
C ASP A 183 16.22 -10.99 -17.32
N MET A 184 15.67 -11.78 -18.24
CA MET A 184 14.34 -11.60 -18.79
C MET A 184 13.79 -12.94 -19.26
N LEU A 185 12.58 -13.26 -18.80
CA LEU A 185 11.81 -14.39 -19.28
C LEU A 185 10.63 -13.88 -20.10
N HIS A 186 10.21 -14.67 -21.08
CA HIS A 186 9.20 -14.33 -22.07
C HIS A 186 7.89 -15.04 -21.73
N GLU A 187 6.99 -15.27 -22.69
CA GLU A 187 5.68 -15.91 -22.52
C GLU A 187 4.49 -15.01 -22.11
N SER A 188 4.69 -13.74 -21.73
CA SER A 188 3.60 -12.89 -21.24
C SER A 188 3.68 -11.43 -21.71
N PRO A 189 3.26 -11.14 -22.96
CA PRO A 189 3.15 -9.76 -23.45
C PRO A 189 2.11 -8.93 -22.70
N LEU A 190 2.20 -7.61 -22.87
CA LEU A 190 1.25 -6.64 -22.29
C LEU A 190 1.15 -6.77 -20.76
N GLY A 191 2.28 -6.91 -20.08
CA GLY A 191 2.36 -6.99 -18.62
C GLY A 191 1.71 -5.80 -17.94
N MET A 192 0.84 -6.08 -16.98
CA MET A 192 0.06 -5.04 -16.31
C MET A 192 0.50 -4.77 -14.87
N GLY A 193 1.19 -5.72 -14.24
CA GLY A 193 1.57 -5.66 -12.84
C GLY A 193 2.56 -6.76 -12.52
N ILE A 194 3.39 -6.51 -11.51
CA ILE A 194 4.39 -7.45 -11.00
C ILE A 194 4.40 -7.37 -9.47
N ALA A 195 4.68 -8.47 -8.79
CA ALA A 195 4.86 -8.51 -7.34
C ALA A 195 5.93 -9.54 -6.99
N HIS A 196 6.79 -9.22 -6.03
CA HIS A 196 7.79 -10.15 -5.53
C HIS A 196 7.15 -11.30 -4.73
N ASP A 197 7.69 -12.50 -4.89
CA ASP A 197 7.34 -13.67 -4.09
C ASP A 197 8.47 -13.98 -3.08
N SER A 198 9.63 -14.36 -3.61
CA SER A 198 10.85 -14.68 -2.85
C SER A 198 12.03 -14.80 -3.80
N GLU A 199 13.26 -14.53 -3.38
CA GLU A 199 14.47 -14.69 -4.22
C GLU A 199 14.26 -14.00 -5.59
N ASN A 200 14.54 -14.70 -6.70
CA ASN A 200 14.29 -14.23 -8.06
C ASN A 200 12.91 -14.69 -8.60
N VAL A 201 11.91 -14.80 -7.73
CA VAL A 201 10.55 -15.23 -8.07
C VAL A 201 9.58 -14.05 -8.02
N TYR A 202 8.79 -13.92 -9.09
CA TYR A 202 7.80 -12.87 -9.23
C TYR A 202 6.47 -13.40 -9.75
N TRP A 203 5.39 -12.82 -9.26
CA TRP A 203 4.06 -12.93 -9.84
C TRP A 203 3.89 -11.88 -10.94
N TYR A 204 3.20 -12.24 -12.00
CA TYR A 204 3.04 -11.43 -13.19
C TYR A 204 1.60 -11.44 -13.70
N ASN A 205 1.05 -10.25 -13.96
CA ASN A 205 -0.28 -10.07 -14.54
C ASN A 205 -0.15 -9.99 -16.07
N ASP A 206 -0.35 -11.13 -16.73
CA ASP A 206 -0.29 -11.25 -18.18
C ASP A 206 -1.53 -10.63 -18.83
N GLY A 207 -1.35 -9.47 -19.44
CA GLY A 207 -2.42 -8.74 -20.11
C GLY A 207 -2.73 -9.21 -21.54
N TYR A 208 -1.93 -10.09 -22.12
CA TYR A 208 -2.18 -10.66 -23.46
C TYR A 208 -3.05 -11.90 -23.39
N TYR A 209 -2.68 -12.87 -22.54
CA TYR A 209 -3.46 -14.09 -22.34
C TYR A 209 -4.52 -13.94 -21.24
N GLY A 210 -4.40 -12.92 -20.37
CA GLY A 210 -5.37 -12.63 -19.32
C GLY A 210 -5.27 -13.61 -18.14
N GLU A 211 -4.05 -13.98 -17.78
CA GLU A 211 -3.73 -15.01 -16.79
C GLU A 211 -2.79 -14.46 -15.70
N LEU A 212 -2.84 -15.09 -14.53
CA LEU A 212 -1.76 -14.93 -13.54
C LEU A 212 -0.62 -15.89 -13.89
N VAL A 213 0.61 -15.40 -13.86
CA VAL A 213 1.80 -16.21 -14.15
C VAL A 213 2.82 -16.04 -13.02
N ARG A 214 3.47 -17.12 -12.62
CA ARG A 214 4.63 -17.09 -11.72
C ARG A 214 5.88 -17.34 -12.53
N TYR A 215 6.82 -16.42 -12.43
CA TYR A 215 8.15 -16.48 -13.02
C TYR A 215 9.17 -16.74 -11.94
N ASP A 216 10.10 -17.64 -12.23
CA ASP A 216 11.28 -17.90 -11.42
C ASP A 216 12.48 -17.78 -12.36
N PHE A 217 13.25 -16.70 -12.20
CA PHE A 217 14.44 -16.48 -13.04
C PHE A 217 15.59 -17.43 -12.70
N GLN A 218 15.53 -18.18 -11.58
CA GLN A 218 16.65 -19.00 -11.10
C GLN A 218 17.94 -18.17 -10.92
N GLU A 219 19.07 -18.61 -11.50
CA GLU A 219 20.34 -17.89 -11.45
C GLU A 219 20.29 -16.75 -12.48
N ASP A 220 20.47 -15.51 -12.04
CA ASP A 220 20.58 -14.40 -12.99
C ASP A 220 21.78 -14.58 -13.91
N HIS A 221 21.71 -14.03 -15.12
CA HIS A 221 22.74 -14.23 -16.11
C HIS A 221 23.82 -13.13 -16.09
N ASP A 222 23.92 -12.30 -15.05
CA ASP A 222 24.78 -11.11 -14.99
C ASP A 222 24.38 -10.04 -16.05
N THR A 223 24.94 -8.83 -15.97
CA THR A 223 24.46 -7.70 -16.77
C THR A 223 24.64 -7.91 -18.27
N GLY A 224 23.52 -7.85 -18.99
CA GLY A 224 23.43 -7.81 -20.44
C GLY A 224 23.77 -9.12 -21.17
N GLU A 225 23.92 -10.24 -20.47
CA GLU A 225 23.98 -11.56 -21.10
C GLU A 225 22.57 -12.01 -21.55
N ASP A 226 22.42 -13.26 -21.99
CA ASP A 226 21.18 -13.73 -22.64
C ASP A 226 20.81 -15.20 -22.38
N ASP A 227 21.54 -15.94 -21.52
CA ASP A 227 21.20 -17.33 -21.19
C ASP A 227 20.34 -17.39 -19.93
N HIS A 228 19.03 -17.55 -20.13
CA HIS A 228 18.00 -17.73 -19.09
C HIS A 228 17.26 -19.06 -19.28
N SER A 229 17.94 -20.07 -19.85
CA SER A 229 17.32 -21.35 -20.20
C SER A 229 16.96 -22.23 -19.00
N ASP A 230 17.38 -21.82 -17.80
CA ASP A 230 17.04 -22.41 -16.51
C ASP A 230 15.74 -21.84 -15.91
N GLY A 231 15.15 -20.80 -16.50
CA GLY A 231 13.91 -20.20 -16.03
C GLY A 231 12.75 -21.20 -15.89
N GLU A 232 11.92 -20.97 -14.87
CA GLU A 232 10.67 -21.71 -14.64
C GLU A 232 9.45 -20.78 -14.77
N VAL A 233 8.48 -21.17 -15.60
CA VAL A 233 7.26 -20.40 -15.82
C VAL A 233 6.03 -21.26 -15.54
N ARG A 234 5.18 -20.79 -14.64
CA ARG A 234 3.93 -21.45 -14.23
C ARG A 234 2.72 -20.56 -14.50
N ARG A 235 1.80 -21.01 -15.34
CA ARG A 235 0.60 -20.28 -15.75
C ARG A 235 -0.62 -20.74 -14.98
N TYR A 236 -1.31 -19.82 -14.29
CA TYR A 236 -2.47 -20.11 -13.45
C TYR A 236 -3.76 -19.86 -14.23
N SER A 237 -4.11 -20.77 -15.12
CA SER A 237 -5.15 -20.59 -16.15
C SER A 237 -6.59 -20.47 -15.59
N ASP A 238 -6.83 -20.90 -14.35
CA ASP A 238 -8.12 -20.71 -13.66
C ASP A 238 -8.34 -19.28 -13.15
N ILE A 239 -7.29 -18.46 -13.11
CA ILE A 239 -7.33 -17.06 -12.65
C ILE A 239 -7.37 -16.16 -13.87
N SER A 240 -8.59 -15.74 -14.25
CA SER A 240 -8.80 -14.85 -15.39
C SER A 240 -8.72 -13.37 -14.96
N LEU A 241 -7.80 -12.65 -15.57
CA LEU A 241 -7.54 -11.23 -15.37
C LEU A 241 -7.92 -10.44 -16.63
N THR A 242 -8.43 -9.23 -16.45
CA THR A 242 -8.79 -8.33 -17.55
C THR A 242 -8.12 -6.98 -17.37
N ARG A 243 -7.67 -6.41 -18.49
CA ARG A 243 -6.92 -5.15 -18.46
C ARG A 243 -7.70 -3.99 -19.08
N VAL A 244 -7.47 -2.80 -18.53
CA VAL A 244 -7.67 -1.53 -19.22
C VAL A 244 -6.31 -1.11 -19.79
N PRO A 245 -6.15 -1.00 -21.12
CA PRO A 245 -4.89 -0.54 -21.70
C PRO A 245 -4.48 0.82 -21.15
N GLY A 246 -3.21 0.96 -20.77
CA GLY A 246 -2.72 2.19 -20.17
C GLY A 246 -3.20 2.42 -18.74
N VAL A 247 -3.63 1.39 -17.99
CA VAL A 247 -3.86 1.44 -16.54
C VAL A 247 -3.23 0.21 -15.89
N PRO A 248 -2.16 0.33 -15.06
CA PRO A 248 -1.50 -0.83 -14.46
C PRO A 248 -2.48 -1.59 -13.57
N GLY A 249 -2.42 -2.91 -13.62
CA GLY A 249 -3.13 -3.80 -12.71
C GLY A 249 -2.15 -4.36 -11.70
N HIS A 250 -1.75 -3.53 -10.73
CA HIS A 250 -0.74 -3.90 -9.73
C HIS A 250 -1.13 -5.11 -8.92
N MET A 251 -0.11 -5.67 -8.32
CA MET A 251 -0.23 -6.79 -7.41
C MET A 251 0.61 -6.49 -6.17
N GLU A 252 0.22 -7.09 -5.05
CA GLU A 252 0.92 -6.94 -3.79
C GLU A 252 0.87 -8.25 -3.03
N MET A 253 2.03 -8.76 -2.60
CA MET A 253 2.14 -10.00 -1.84
C MET A 253 2.11 -9.71 -0.34
N ASN A 254 1.24 -10.40 0.38
CA ASN A 254 1.38 -10.50 1.83
C ASN A 254 2.29 -11.68 2.18
N HIS A 255 3.57 -11.41 2.38
CA HIS A 255 4.57 -12.43 2.73
C HIS A 255 4.34 -13.08 4.11
N ASP A 256 3.50 -12.52 4.98
CA ASP A 256 3.19 -13.13 6.28
C ASP A 256 2.23 -14.33 6.15
N ASN A 257 1.40 -14.36 5.09
CA ASN A 257 0.34 -15.36 4.96
C ASN A 257 0.15 -15.95 3.55
N GLY A 258 0.97 -15.55 2.57
CA GLY A 258 0.93 -16.10 1.21
C GLY A 258 -0.31 -15.70 0.40
N ILE A 259 -0.88 -14.52 0.69
CA ILE A 259 -2.00 -13.97 -0.08
C ILE A 259 -1.49 -12.88 -1.03
N LEU A 260 -1.67 -13.12 -2.33
CA LEU A 260 -1.42 -12.15 -3.39
C LEU A 260 -2.70 -11.38 -3.72
N TYR A 261 -2.67 -10.05 -3.65
CA TYR A 261 -3.76 -9.18 -4.08
C TYR A 261 -3.49 -8.67 -5.50
N ILE A 262 -4.53 -8.58 -6.34
CA ILE A 262 -4.39 -8.19 -7.75
C ILE A 262 -5.49 -7.21 -8.14
N ALA A 263 -5.11 -6.11 -8.78
CA ALA A 263 -6.02 -5.15 -9.39
C ALA A 263 -6.42 -5.61 -10.80
N ASP A 264 -7.60 -6.21 -10.91
CA ASP A 264 -8.21 -6.58 -12.19
C ASP A 264 -8.93 -5.35 -12.77
N THR A 265 -8.12 -4.48 -13.39
CA THR A 265 -8.51 -3.15 -13.88
C THR A 265 -9.76 -3.18 -14.77
N GLY A 266 -9.84 -4.14 -15.70
CA GLY A 266 -10.92 -4.25 -16.67
C GLY A 266 -12.24 -4.72 -16.06
N ALA A 267 -12.18 -5.53 -15.01
CA ALA A 267 -13.35 -6.05 -14.32
C ALA A 267 -13.80 -5.15 -13.15
N GLY A 268 -13.00 -4.13 -12.79
CA GLY A 268 -13.34 -3.21 -11.73
C GLY A 268 -13.36 -3.88 -10.36
N ARG A 269 -12.41 -4.79 -10.09
CA ARG A 269 -12.36 -5.59 -8.86
C ARG A 269 -10.93 -5.78 -8.35
N ILE A 270 -10.83 -6.08 -7.07
CA ILE A 270 -9.62 -6.63 -6.45
C ILE A 270 -9.87 -8.11 -6.18
N ILE A 271 -8.95 -8.97 -6.60
CA ILE A 271 -8.97 -10.39 -6.24
C ILE A 271 -7.83 -10.69 -5.27
N TRP A 272 -7.99 -11.76 -4.50
CA TRP A 272 -6.92 -12.35 -3.72
C TRP A 272 -6.68 -13.78 -4.19
N VAL A 273 -5.42 -14.25 -4.13
CA VAL A 273 -4.99 -15.59 -4.52
C VAL A 273 -4.13 -16.16 -3.40
N ASN A 274 -4.41 -17.39 -2.97
CA ASN A 274 -3.60 -18.10 -1.98
C ASN A 274 -2.47 -18.85 -2.68
N THR A 275 -1.25 -18.32 -2.58
CA THR A 275 -0.08 -18.82 -3.32
C THR A 275 0.56 -20.03 -2.66
N ASP A 276 0.31 -20.24 -1.37
CA ASP A 276 0.71 -21.43 -0.61
C ASP A 276 -0.31 -22.58 -0.71
N GLY A 277 -1.44 -22.33 -1.36
CA GLY A 277 -2.54 -23.27 -1.50
C GLY A 277 -2.20 -24.47 -2.40
N PRO A 278 -2.89 -25.62 -2.23
CA PRO A 278 -2.70 -26.75 -3.13
C PRO A 278 -3.19 -26.40 -4.54
N GLY A 279 -2.36 -26.67 -5.55
CA GLY A 279 -2.72 -26.61 -6.96
C GLY A 279 -2.41 -27.93 -7.68
N VAL A 280 -2.96 -28.11 -8.89
CA VAL A 280 -2.60 -29.19 -9.80
C VAL A 280 -1.69 -28.63 -10.89
N THR A 281 -0.42 -29.04 -10.86
CA THR A 281 0.58 -28.65 -11.86
C THR A 281 0.63 -29.69 -12.99
N THR A 282 0.53 -29.21 -14.22
CA THR A 282 0.63 -30.01 -15.45
C THR A 282 1.75 -29.45 -16.32
N ASN A 283 2.71 -30.29 -16.70
CA ASN A 283 3.78 -29.90 -17.62
C ASN A 283 3.21 -29.66 -19.03
N ILE A 284 3.50 -28.50 -19.59
CA ILE A 284 3.10 -28.05 -20.93
C ILE A 284 4.30 -27.68 -21.82
N MET A 285 5.48 -28.25 -21.55
CA MET A 285 6.66 -28.05 -22.41
C MET A 285 6.37 -28.43 -23.86
N GLY A 286 6.72 -27.53 -24.78
CA GLY A 286 6.48 -27.65 -26.22
C GLY A 286 5.10 -27.19 -26.67
N ASP A 287 4.31 -26.56 -25.80
CA ASP A 287 3.06 -25.89 -26.18
C ASP A 287 3.32 -24.74 -27.18
N GLU A 288 2.30 -24.34 -27.94
CA GLU A 288 2.40 -23.25 -28.91
C GLU A 288 2.60 -21.88 -28.26
N THR A 289 2.26 -21.75 -26.97
CA THR A 289 2.50 -20.53 -26.19
C THR A 289 3.91 -20.44 -25.62
N GLN A 290 4.75 -21.49 -25.77
CA GLN A 290 6.16 -21.44 -25.36
C GLN A 290 7.01 -20.76 -26.44
N MET A 291 7.68 -19.70 -26.06
CA MET A 291 8.48 -18.82 -26.91
C MET A 291 9.98 -19.08 -26.79
N GLU A 292 10.44 -19.72 -25.71
CA GLU A 292 11.86 -19.93 -25.45
C GLU A 292 12.20 -21.27 -24.75
N PRO A 293 13.48 -21.71 -24.76
CA PRO A 293 13.93 -22.82 -23.92
C PRO A 293 13.79 -22.46 -22.43
N LEU A 294 13.16 -23.36 -21.66
CA LEU A 294 12.94 -23.21 -20.22
C LEU A 294 13.27 -24.52 -19.50
N ALA A 295 13.61 -24.45 -18.21
CA ALA A 295 13.71 -25.64 -17.36
C ALA A 295 12.32 -26.18 -17.01
N GLU A 296 11.35 -25.29 -16.82
CA GLU A 296 9.95 -25.64 -16.58
C GLU A 296 9.00 -24.72 -17.34
N TYR A 297 8.01 -25.33 -17.99
CA TYR A 297 6.81 -24.66 -18.48
C TYR A 297 5.58 -25.48 -18.06
N SER A 298 4.77 -24.93 -17.17
CA SER A 298 3.66 -25.66 -16.56
C SER A 298 2.37 -24.82 -16.48
N GLU A 299 1.24 -25.51 -16.52
CA GLU A 299 -0.07 -24.99 -16.15
C GLU A 299 -0.40 -25.37 -14.70
N VAL A 300 -1.00 -24.46 -13.94
CA VAL A 300 -1.48 -24.66 -12.58
C VAL A 300 -2.98 -24.36 -12.48
N THR A 301 -3.76 -25.30 -11.95
CA THR A 301 -5.22 -25.17 -11.76
C THR A 301 -5.64 -25.54 -10.33
N GLY A 302 -6.85 -25.16 -9.93
CA GLY A 302 -7.44 -25.54 -8.65
C GLY A 302 -6.91 -24.79 -7.42
N VAL A 303 -6.19 -23.69 -7.62
CA VAL A 303 -5.71 -22.80 -6.56
C VAL A 303 -6.89 -22.05 -5.94
N GLU A 304 -6.81 -21.78 -4.64
CA GLU A 304 -7.82 -21.02 -3.92
C GLU A 304 -7.68 -19.52 -4.19
N TRP A 305 -8.75 -18.88 -4.62
CA TRP A 305 -8.80 -17.44 -4.87
C TRP A 305 -10.22 -16.90 -4.67
N GLY A 306 -10.36 -15.58 -4.56
CA GLY A 306 -11.65 -14.92 -4.37
C GLY A 306 -11.65 -13.45 -4.78
N ILE A 307 -12.83 -12.84 -4.79
CA ILE A 307 -13.00 -11.39 -5.00
C ILE A 307 -12.99 -10.73 -3.62
N LEU A 308 -12.06 -9.81 -3.39
CA LEU A 308 -12.00 -9.01 -2.18
C LEU A 308 -13.00 -7.86 -2.23
N ASP A 309 -13.01 -7.11 -3.34
CA ASP A 309 -13.99 -6.04 -3.59
C ASP A 309 -14.27 -5.87 -5.09
N SER A 310 -15.40 -5.25 -5.45
CA SER A 310 -15.84 -5.06 -6.84
C SER A 310 -16.66 -3.78 -7.04
N GLY A 311 -16.80 -3.36 -8.30
CA GLY A 311 -17.48 -2.11 -8.64
C GLY A 311 -16.58 -0.88 -8.53
N LEU A 312 -15.27 -1.10 -8.49
CA LEU A 312 -14.25 -0.06 -8.47
C LEU A 312 -14.05 0.53 -9.86
N SER A 313 -13.75 1.83 -9.92
CA SER A 313 -13.56 2.52 -11.20
C SER A 313 -12.13 2.37 -11.69
N PHE A 314 -11.86 1.28 -12.41
CA PHE A 314 -10.52 0.92 -12.92
C PHE A 314 -9.49 0.90 -11.77
N PRO A 315 -9.60 -0.04 -10.80
CA PRO A 315 -8.62 -0.15 -9.74
C PRO A 315 -7.23 -0.35 -10.33
N SER A 316 -6.20 0.26 -9.75
CA SER A 316 -4.86 0.27 -10.35
C SER A 316 -3.77 -0.09 -9.35
N GLY A 317 -3.21 0.90 -8.65
CA GLY A 317 -2.19 0.68 -7.63
C GLY A 317 -2.74 -0.05 -6.41
N ILE A 318 -1.88 -0.87 -5.81
CA ILE A 318 -2.11 -1.58 -4.55
C ILE A 318 -0.88 -1.39 -3.67
N ALA A 319 -1.07 -1.20 -2.36
CA ALA A 319 -0.01 -1.34 -1.37
C ALA A 319 -0.60 -1.91 -0.07
N LEU A 320 0.19 -2.70 0.65
CA LEU A 320 -0.19 -3.30 1.92
C LEU A 320 0.64 -2.71 3.05
N HIS A 321 -0.03 -2.22 4.09
CA HIS A 321 0.69 -1.72 5.26
C HIS A 321 -0.10 -1.97 6.54
N GLN A 322 0.51 -2.70 7.48
CA GLN A 322 -0.05 -2.98 8.81
C GLN A 322 -1.49 -3.52 8.77
N GLY A 323 -1.76 -4.46 7.86
CA GLY A 323 -3.10 -5.08 7.70
C GLY A 323 -4.12 -4.24 6.93
N VAL A 324 -3.71 -3.09 6.40
CA VAL A 324 -4.55 -2.24 5.53
C VAL A 324 -4.09 -2.37 4.08
N LEU A 325 -5.00 -2.84 3.22
CA LEU A 325 -4.79 -2.84 1.77
C LEU A 325 -5.28 -1.52 1.17
N PHE A 326 -4.39 -0.74 0.59
CA PHE A 326 -4.70 0.50 -0.10
C PHE A 326 -4.87 0.23 -1.59
N VAL A 327 -5.91 0.79 -2.17
CA VAL A 327 -6.24 0.60 -3.59
C VAL A 327 -6.59 1.94 -4.21
N SER A 328 -5.84 2.33 -5.24
CA SER A 328 -6.16 3.51 -6.03
C SER A 328 -7.15 3.17 -7.14
N GLN A 329 -7.96 4.16 -7.53
CA GLN A 329 -8.92 4.04 -8.62
C GLN A 329 -8.56 5.03 -9.71
N ASN A 330 -8.08 4.50 -10.83
CA ASN A 330 -7.67 5.30 -11.98
C ASN A 330 -8.84 6.06 -12.61
N GLY A 331 -10.06 5.52 -12.58
CA GLY A 331 -11.17 6.14 -13.28
C GLY A 331 -11.84 7.30 -12.54
N ASN A 332 -11.50 7.56 -11.28
CA ASN A 332 -12.19 8.59 -10.49
C ASN A 332 -11.36 9.30 -9.40
N GLY A 333 -10.07 9.02 -9.27
CA GLY A 333 -9.21 9.75 -8.33
C GLY A 333 -9.43 9.40 -6.86
N LYS A 334 -9.98 8.22 -6.57
CA LYS A 334 -10.22 7.77 -5.20
C LYS A 334 -9.17 6.79 -4.74
N ILE A 335 -8.91 6.80 -3.44
CA ILE A 335 -8.13 5.76 -2.76
C ILE A 335 -9.02 5.15 -1.70
N THR A 336 -9.08 3.82 -1.65
CA THR A 336 -9.78 3.08 -0.60
C THR A 336 -8.78 2.29 0.21
N GLY A 337 -8.83 2.42 1.53
CA GLY A 337 -8.12 1.55 2.46
C GLY A 337 -9.07 0.50 3.02
N TYR A 338 -8.67 -0.77 2.95
CA TYR A 338 -9.42 -1.91 3.47
C TYR A 338 -8.66 -2.51 4.66
N ASN A 339 -9.26 -2.47 5.84
CA ASN A 339 -8.78 -3.26 6.96
C ASN A 339 -9.13 -4.72 6.69
N LEU A 340 -8.11 -5.55 6.48
CA LEU A 340 -8.30 -6.95 6.15
C LEU A 340 -8.73 -7.77 7.38
N ASP A 341 -9.45 -8.85 7.14
CA ASP A 341 -9.67 -9.90 8.15
C ASP A 341 -8.33 -10.64 8.44
N ASP A 342 -8.24 -11.37 9.55
CA ASP A 342 -7.01 -12.05 9.99
C ASP A 342 -6.39 -12.99 8.95
N ASP A 343 -7.20 -13.57 8.05
CA ASP A 343 -6.73 -14.46 6.98
C ASP A 343 -6.41 -13.74 5.66
N GLY A 344 -6.61 -12.42 5.59
CA GLY A 344 -6.39 -11.60 4.39
C GLY A 344 -7.45 -11.77 3.29
N LYS A 345 -8.46 -12.62 3.48
CA LYS A 345 -9.42 -12.99 2.41
C LYS A 345 -10.72 -12.18 2.44
N GLY A 346 -10.90 -11.36 3.46
CA GLY A 346 -12.08 -10.53 3.68
C GLY A 346 -11.73 -9.14 4.21
N ILE A 347 -12.77 -8.32 4.36
CA ILE A 347 -12.66 -6.92 4.79
C ILE A 347 -13.48 -6.75 6.07
N THR A 348 -12.83 -6.30 7.15
CA THR A 348 -13.56 -5.90 8.37
C THR A 348 -14.23 -4.55 8.18
N ARG A 349 -13.49 -3.59 7.61
CA ARG A 349 -13.87 -2.17 7.46
C ARG A 349 -13.16 -1.55 6.26
N SER A 350 -13.72 -0.47 5.73
CA SER A 350 -13.07 0.31 4.69
C SER A 350 -13.37 1.79 4.82
N ARG A 351 -12.48 2.61 4.26
CA ARG A 351 -12.68 4.04 4.11
C ARG A 351 -12.16 4.48 2.75
N THR A 352 -12.93 5.31 2.06
CA THR A 352 -12.57 5.88 0.77
C THR A 352 -12.41 7.39 0.87
N VAL A 353 -11.34 7.91 0.30
CA VAL A 353 -11.07 9.34 0.18
C VAL A 353 -10.94 9.75 -1.29
N SER A 354 -11.17 11.03 -1.56
CA SER A 354 -10.90 11.63 -2.87
C SER A 354 -9.60 12.41 -2.82
N THR A 355 -8.78 12.30 -3.86
CA THR A 355 -7.60 13.16 -4.07
C THR A 355 -7.99 14.37 -4.94
N ASN A 356 -7.03 15.28 -5.18
CA ASN A 356 -7.24 16.39 -6.11
C ASN A 356 -7.09 16.00 -7.59
N VAL A 357 -6.73 14.74 -7.88
CA VAL A 357 -6.44 14.25 -9.23
C VAL A 357 -7.52 13.29 -9.71
N GLY A 358 -7.74 13.23 -11.02
CA GLY A 358 -8.80 12.38 -11.60
C GLY A 358 -8.39 10.95 -11.91
N SER A 359 -7.09 10.66 -11.89
CA SER A 359 -6.50 9.38 -12.33
C SER A 359 -5.23 9.08 -11.56
N ILE A 360 -5.31 8.05 -10.72
CA ILE A 360 -4.20 7.56 -9.93
C ILE A 360 -3.73 6.24 -10.54
N MET A 361 -2.42 6.05 -10.62
CA MET A 361 -1.79 4.78 -11.04
C MET A 361 -1.25 4.05 -9.81
N GLY A 362 0.04 3.72 -9.78
CA GLY A 362 0.73 3.13 -8.64
C GLY A 362 0.63 3.95 -7.36
N LEU A 363 0.70 3.24 -6.24
CA LEU A 363 0.71 3.80 -4.89
C LEU A 363 1.63 2.98 -4.01
N GLU A 364 2.26 3.61 -3.01
CA GLU A 364 3.18 2.95 -2.07
C GLU A 364 3.09 3.59 -0.69
N VAL A 365 3.40 2.83 0.37
CA VAL A 365 3.52 3.37 1.73
C VAL A 365 4.98 3.61 2.07
N GLY A 366 5.40 4.86 1.88
CA GLY A 366 6.78 5.29 2.10
C GLY A 366 7.14 5.67 3.54
N PRO A 367 8.29 6.36 3.72
CA PRO A 367 8.79 6.80 5.01
C PRO A 367 7.76 7.56 5.86
N GLY A 368 7.74 7.23 7.15
CA GLY A 368 6.77 7.78 8.09
C GLY A 368 5.35 7.22 7.94
N GLY A 369 5.18 6.13 7.19
CA GLY A 369 3.88 5.46 7.00
C GLY A 369 2.93 6.26 6.13
N LYS A 370 3.45 7.16 5.28
CA LYS A 370 2.65 8.04 4.42
C LYS A 370 2.38 7.38 3.08
N LEU A 371 1.19 7.62 2.51
CA LEU A 371 0.87 7.20 1.16
C LEU A 371 1.49 8.13 0.12
N TRP A 372 2.00 7.53 -0.95
CA TRP A 372 2.52 8.19 -2.13
C TRP A 372 1.80 7.61 -3.34
N TYR A 373 1.53 8.41 -4.35
CA TYR A 373 0.87 7.92 -5.56
C TYR A 373 1.36 8.63 -6.82
N VAL A 374 1.25 7.93 -7.94
CA VAL A 374 1.53 8.46 -9.27
C VAL A 374 0.28 9.16 -9.84
N ASP A 375 0.41 10.43 -10.19
CA ASP A 375 -0.50 11.15 -11.08
C ASP A 375 0.12 11.21 -12.48
N SER A 376 -0.22 10.20 -13.28
CA SER A 376 0.26 10.06 -14.65
C SER A 376 -0.30 11.13 -15.60
N GLN A 377 -1.45 11.74 -15.28
CA GLN A 377 -2.05 12.77 -16.16
C GLN A 377 -1.25 14.08 -16.11
N ASN A 378 -0.68 14.40 -14.96
CA ASN A 378 0.13 15.59 -14.76
C ASN A 378 1.63 15.31 -14.68
N ASN A 379 2.06 14.05 -14.91
CA ASN A 379 3.44 13.60 -14.76
C ASN A 379 4.03 13.97 -13.40
N GLN A 380 3.32 13.61 -12.32
CA GLN A 380 3.68 13.94 -10.95
C GLN A 380 3.68 12.71 -10.05
N VAL A 381 4.50 12.76 -9.01
CA VAL A 381 4.33 11.93 -7.81
C VAL A 381 3.90 12.81 -6.66
N ILE A 382 2.87 12.38 -5.94
CA ILE A 382 2.26 13.11 -4.84
C ILE A 382 2.38 12.30 -3.57
N ARG A 383 2.74 12.95 -2.45
CA ARG A 383 2.63 12.39 -1.11
C ARG A 383 1.40 12.94 -0.42
N MET A 384 0.66 12.05 0.26
CA MET A 384 -0.40 12.42 1.19
C MET A 384 0.20 12.71 2.57
N ASP A 385 -0.10 13.89 3.09
CA ASP A 385 0.30 14.36 4.42
C ASP A 385 -0.96 14.50 5.31
N PRO A 386 -1.37 13.45 6.04
CA PRO A 386 -2.49 13.51 6.96
C PRO A 386 -2.33 14.60 8.00
N TYR A 387 -3.43 15.23 8.37
CA TYR A 387 -3.45 16.14 9.52
C TYR A 387 -3.38 15.33 10.82
N GLU A 388 -2.70 15.89 11.83
CA GLU A 388 -2.67 15.31 13.17
C GLU A 388 -4.08 15.30 13.79
N ASP A 389 -4.36 14.20 14.50
CA ASP A 389 -5.58 13.91 15.23
C ASP A 389 -5.16 12.97 16.36
N THR A 390 -4.95 13.57 17.55
CA THR A 390 -4.32 12.92 18.69
C THR A 390 -5.26 11.94 19.39
N ASP A 391 -6.58 12.17 19.35
CA ASP A 391 -7.56 11.35 20.03
C ASP A 391 -8.46 10.49 19.11
N PHE A 392 -8.27 10.63 17.80
CA PHE A 392 -8.88 9.83 16.74
C PHE A 392 -10.39 10.00 16.60
N ASP A 393 -10.91 11.21 16.82
CA ASP A 393 -12.31 11.54 16.66
C ASP A 393 -12.68 12.07 15.25
N GLU A 394 -11.71 12.08 14.34
CA GLU A 394 -11.79 12.60 12.97
C GLU A 394 -11.88 14.13 12.87
N VAL A 395 -11.55 14.86 13.94
CA VAL A 395 -11.32 16.30 13.92
C VAL A 395 -9.83 16.57 14.08
N ARG A 396 -9.23 17.28 13.12
CA ARG A 396 -7.80 17.60 13.21
C ARG A 396 -7.50 18.48 14.42
N ASP A 397 -6.38 18.22 15.10
CA ASP A 397 -5.95 18.91 16.34
C ASP A 397 -6.01 20.44 16.23
N SER A 398 -5.67 20.99 15.04
CA SER A 398 -5.68 22.44 14.80
C SER A 398 -7.06 23.09 14.77
N LEU A 399 -8.14 22.30 14.68
CA LEU A 399 -9.53 22.73 14.71
C LEU A 399 -10.28 22.17 15.92
N ASP A 400 -9.64 21.32 16.70
CA ASP A 400 -10.20 20.67 17.87
C ASP A 400 -9.93 21.50 19.13
N VAL A 401 -10.99 21.85 19.86
CA VAL A 401 -10.89 22.55 21.15
C VAL A 401 -10.42 21.62 22.27
N TYR A 402 -10.67 20.32 22.15
CA TYR A 402 -10.39 19.27 23.12
C TYR A 402 -9.55 18.11 22.52
N PRO A 403 -8.33 18.36 21.99
CA PRO A 403 -7.53 17.41 21.18
C PRO A 403 -6.98 16.18 21.90
N ASN A 404 -7.46 15.86 23.10
CA ASN A 404 -7.08 14.66 23.84
C ASN A 404 -8.31 13.96 24.43
N ASN A 405 -9.50 14.27 23.92
CA ASN A 405 -10.76 13.71 24.36
C ASN A 405 -11.65 13.39 23.16
N SER A 406 -11.61 12.13 22.73
CA SER A 406 -12.32 11.62 21.55
C SER A 406 -13.85 11.73 21.58
N LEU A 407 -14.43 12.29 22.65
CA LEU A 407 -15.87 12.53 22.80
C LEU A 407 -16.25 14.00 22.56
N LEU A 408 -15.27 14.90 22.46
CA LEU A 408 -15.46 16.36 22.48
C LEU A 408 -14.56 17.00 21.43
N TRP A 409 -15.09 17.93 20.63
CA TRP A 409 -14.30 18.57 19.56
C TRP A 409 -14.56 20.07 19.39
N SER A 410 -15.60 20.63 20.00
CA SER A 410 -15.96 22.04 19.81
C SER A 410 -16.55 22.70 21.05
N ASP A 411 -16.38 24.01 21.13
CA ASP A 411 -16.95 24.94 22.12
C ASP A 411 -17.34 26.20 21.33
N SER A 412 -18.60 26.27 20.91
CA SER A 412 -19.05 27.27 19.94
C SER A 412 -19.18 28.68 20.54
N ASP A 413 -19.39 28.79 21.85
CA ASP A 413 -19.53 30.07 22.54
C ASP A 413 -18.31 30.48 23.39
N GLY A 414 -17.34 29.57 23.54
CA GLY A 414 -16.05 29.82 24.16
C GLY A 414 -16.10 29.92 25.69
N ASP A 415 -17.12 29.34 26.33
CA ASP A 415 -17.30 29.40 27.79
C ASP A 415 -16.55 28.29 28.55
N GLY A 416 -15.89 27.39 27.82
CA GLY A 416 -15.09 26.29 28.36
C GLY A 416 -15.87 24.99 28.59
N TYR A 417 -17.08 24.88 28.04
CA TYR A 417 -17.85 23.64 27.99
C TYR A 417 -18.07 23.20 26.54
N ALA A 418 -18.11 21.90 26.33
CA ALA A 418 -18.10 21.32 25.00
C ALA A 418 -19.51 21.21 24.41
N ASP A 419 -19.66 21.46 23.11
CA ASP A 419 -20.96 21.38 22.43
C ASP A 419 -21.53 19.95 22.42
N GLN A 420 -20.64 18.95 22.55
CA GLN A 420 -21.00 17.54 22.53
C GLN A 420 -21.61 17.12 23.86
N SER A 421 -22.76 16.46 23.80
CA SER A 421 -23.47 15.96 24.97
C SER A 421 -22.90 14.63 25.48
N GLY A 422 -22.97 14.39 26.79
CA GLY A 422 -22.73 13.07 27.39
C GLY A 422 -21.47 12.96 28.25
N THR A 423 -20.74 14.07 28.45
CA THR A 423 -19.57 14.15 29.33
C THR A 423 -19.84 15.10 30.51
N GLU A 424 -18.91 15.15 31.47
CA GLU A 424 -19.02 16.06 32.63
C GLU A 424 -18.84 17.54 32.27
N ILE A 425 -18.32 17.82 31.07
CA ILE A 425 -18.08 19.18 30.57
C ILE A 425 -18.95 19.53 29.36
N SER A 426 -19.99 18.75 29.08
CA SER A 426 -20.98 19.08 28.04
C SER A 426 -21.75 20.36 28.39
N ASP A 427 -21.90 21.24 27.41
CA ASP A 427 -22.77 22.40 27.51
C ASP A 427 -24.23 22.04 27.21
N ASP A 428 -25.12 22.51 28.09
CA ASP A 428 -26.57 22.41 27.94
C ASP A 428 -27.13 23.47 26.97
N CYS A 429 -26.37 24.54 26.71
CA CYS A 429 -26.73 25.66 25.83
C CYS A 429 -25.58 26.07 24.88
N PRO A 430 -25.14 25.21 23.94
CA PRO A 430 -23.88 25.36 23.15
C PRO A 430 -23.63 26.69 22.40
N GLU A 431 -24.62 27.58 22.36
CA GLU A 431 -24.58 28.85 21.61
C GLU A 431 -24.66 30.06 22.55
N ILE A 432 -24.65 29.86 23.87
CA ILE A 432 -24.90 30.89 24.88
C ILE A 432 -23.93 30.74 26.05
N ALA A 433 -22.86 31.53 25.99
CA ALA A 433 -21.82 31.51 27.00
C ALA A 433 -22.39 31.60 28.42
N GLY A 434 -21.98 30.66 29.28
CA GLY A 434 -22.57 30.42 30.57
C GLY A 434 -21.70 29.60 31.52
N THR A 435 -22.34 28.69 32.24
CA THR A 435 -21.70 27.82 33.25
C THR A 435 -22.22 26.38 33.11
N SER A 436 -22.76 26.04 31.94
CA SER A 436 -23.34 24.72 31.62
C SER A 436 -24.29 24.19 32.69
N THR A 437 -25.32 24.98 32.98
CA THR A 437 -26.39 24.53 33.87
C THR A 437 -27.73 24.53 33.13
N SER A 438 -28.24 23.34 32.82
CA SER A 438 -29.65 23.10 32.52
C SER A 438 -30.46 23.30 33.79
N GLY A 439 -30.79 24.57 34.02
CA GLY A 439 -31.66 25.03 35.08
C GLY A 439 -33.00 25.52 34.54
N SER A 440 -33.72 24.69 33.78
CA SER A 440 -35.13 24.85 33.30
C SER A 440 -35.34 25.55 31.96
N LEU A 441 -36.16 24.92 31.11
CA LEU A 441 -37.06 25.49 30.09
C LEU A 441 -37.07 27.03 30.04
N GLY A 442 -36.44 27.58 29.00
CA GLY A 442 -36.54 29.00 28.61
C GLY A 442 -35.20 29.70 28.67
N GLY A 443 -34.71 30.12 27.50
CA GLY A 443 -33.46 30.88 27.40
C GLY A 443 -33.41 32.15 28.26
N ASN A 444 -32.17 32.62 28.41
CA ASN A 444 -31.68 33.84 29.06
C ASN A 444 -31.42 33.74 30.58
N ARG A 445 -30.13 33.71 30.92
CA ARG A 445 -29.60 34.54 32.02
C ARG A 445 -28.50 35.44 31.50
N VAL A 446 -28.92 36.49 30.80
CA VAL A 446 -28.16 37.74 30.79
C VAL A 446 -28.59 38.51 32.04
N ASP A 447 -27.62 38.97 32.80
CA ASP A 447 -27.82 39.78 34.00
C ASP A 447 -28.87 40.90 33.80
N GLY A 448 -29.91 40.92 34.64
CA GLY A 448 -30.73 42.13 34.84
C GLY A 448 -32.24 41.95 34.96
N TYR A 449 -32.74 42.24 36.17
CA TYR A 449 -34.09 42.70 36.52
C TYR A 449 -35.25 41.69 36.74
N LEU A 450 -35.96 41.98 37.84
CA LEU A 450 -37.03 41.23 38.51
C LEU A 450 -38.37 41.22 37.75
N GLY A 451 -39.14 40.12 37.83
CA GLY A 451 -40.56 40.12 37.47
C GLY A 451 -41.28 38.76 37.48
N ASN A 452 -41.84 38.39 38.64
CA ASN A 452 -42.98 37.51 38.96
C ASN A 452 -43.54 36.44 37.97
N VAL A 453 -43.45 35.18 38.42
CA VAL A 453 -44.50 34.12 38.57
C VAL A 453 -45.54 33.90 37.44
N GLU A 454 -45.49 32.73 36.79
CA GLU A 454 -46.54 31.68 36.80
C GLU A 454 -46.07 30.38 36.09
N ARG A 455 -46.29 29.21 36.72
CA ARG A 455 -46.01 27.85 36.19
C ARG A 455 -47.22 27.34 35.41
N LEU A 456 -46.99 26.50 34.38
CA LEU A 456 -47.66 25.18 34.09
C LEU A 456 -47.11 24.58 32.75
N PRO A 457 -47.31 23.27 32.44
CA PRO A 457 -46.20 22.35 32.15
C PRO A 457 -46.05 21.84 30.70
N GLN A 458 -44.93 21.12 30.50
CA GLN A 458 -44.42 20.41 29.32
C GLN A 458 -45.42 19.64 28.43
N SER A 459 -45.16 19.64 27.13
CA SER A 459 -45.40 18.49 26.24
C SER A 459 -44.37 18.47 25.11
N GLY A 460 -43.65 17.36 24.96
CA GLY A 460 -42.55 17.20 24.02
C GLY A 460 -42.95 16.91 22.57
N SER A 461 -41.95 16.96 21.68
CA SER A 461 -41.83 16.06 20.53
C SER A 461 -40.45 16.19 19.88
N ARG A 462 -39.77 15.05 19.71
CA ARG A 462 -38.57 14.88 18.88
C ARG A 462 -38.91 15.12 17.42
N LYS A 463 -38.05 15.82 16.68
CA LYS A 463 -37.89 15.65 15.23
C LYS A 463 -36.40 15.69 14.88
N LYS A 464 -35.92 14.57 14.33
CA LYS A 464 -34.65 14.46 13.60
C LYS A 464 -34.79 15.14 12.23
N SER A 465 -33.81 15.96 11.88
CA SER A 465 -33.40 16.34 10.51
C SER A 465 -31.89 16.55 10.63
N GLY A 466 -30.99 15.82 9.97
CA GLY A 466 -31.04 15.37 8.59
C GLY A 466 -30.51 16.51 7.72
N PHE A 467 -29.19 16.69 7.68
CA PHE A 467 -28.54 17.54 6.68
C PHE A 467 -27.22 16.90 6.23
N THR A 468 -27.26 16.40 5.01
CA THR A 468 -26.16 16.26 4.04
C THR A 468 -25.97 17.63 3.40
N ILE A 469 -24.72 18.08 3.22
CA ILE A 469 -24.09 18.42 1.94
C ILE A 469 -22.63 17.99 2.07
#